data_AF-V9XCM8-F1
#
_entry.id   AF-V9XCM8-F1
#
_cell.length_a   1.000
_cell.length_b   1.000
_cell.length_c   1.000
_cell.angle_alpha   90.00
_cell.angle_beta   90.00
_cell.angle_gamma   90.00
#
_symmetry.space_group_name_H-M   'P 1'
#
loop_
_entity.id
_entity.type
_entity.pdbx_description
1 polymer ?
#
loop_
_entity_poly.entity_id
_entity_poly.type
_entity_poly.pdbx_seq_one_letter_code
_entity_poly.pdbx_strand_id
1 'polypeptide(L)'
;MAHVLAGIDGMFFGRVAYELLAQHWPATEHSIRAVEARQARLMNALPNYVRSRSATATDWGPARRIGDDLPHEVAQGFSDG
;
A
#
# COMPACT_ATOMS: atom_id res chain seq x y z
N MET A 1 -8.64 8.68 9.62
CA MET A 1 -7.84 7.80 8.74
C MET A 1 -6.76 7.01 9.50
N ALA A 2 -5.92 7.61 10.35
CA ALA A 2 -4.92 6.85 11.11
C ALA A 2 -5.49 5.64 11.90
N HIS A 3 -6.69 5.78 12.48
CA HIS A 3 -7.37 4.67 13.17
C HIS A 3 -7.78 3.52 12.24
N VAL A 4 -8.16 3.82 10.99
CA VAL A 4 -8.51 2.80 10.00
C VAL A 4 -7.24 2.05 9.58
N LEU A 5 -6.18 2.80 9.27
CA LEU A 5 -4.89 2.22 8.86
C LEU A 5 -4.26 1.33 9.93
N ALA A 6 -4.47 1.66 11.21
CA ALA A 6 -3.97 0.84 12.31
C ALA A 6 -4.74 -0.48 12.52
N GLY A 7 -5.87 -0.68 11.84
CA GLY A 7 -6.73 -1.85 12.01
C GLY A 7 -6.86 -2.70 10.74
N ILE A 8 -6.00 -2.50 9.74
CA ILE A 8 -5.97 -3.28 8.51
C ILE A 8 -4.58 -3.87 8.31
N ASP A 9 -4.50 -5.02 7.63
CA ASP A 9 -3.24 -5.72 7.38
C ASP A 9 -2.67 -5.47 5.98
N GLY A 10 -3.41 -4.74 5.15
CA GLY A 10 -2.97 -4.40 3.80
C GLY A 10 -4.00 -3.60 3.02
N MET A 11 -3.57 -3.10 1.87
CA MET A 11 -4.37 -2.23 1.00
C MET A 11 -4.36 -2.75 -0.43
N PHE A 12 -5.49 -2.60 -1.13
CA PHE A 12 -5.61 -2.95 -2.54
C PHE A 12 -5.74 -1.67 -3.37
N PHE A 13 -4.95 -1.60 -4.44
CA PHE A 13 -4.95 -0.47 -5.36
C PHE A 13 -4.99 -0.94 -6.82
N GLY A 14 -5.64 -0.15 -7.67
CA GLY A 14 -5.35 -0.18 -9.10
C GLY A 14 -4.04 0.55 -9.39
N ARG A 15 -3.39 0.21 -10.51
CA ARG A 15 -2.11 0.82 -10.95
C ARG A 15 -2.02 2.34 -10.77
N VAL A 16 -2.97 3.08 -11.35
CA VAL A 16 -2.94 4.56 -11.37
C VAL A 16 -3.03 5.14 -9.96
N ALA A 17 -3.87 4.57 -9.11
CA ALA A 17 -4.00 5.05 -7.72
C ALA A 17 -2.71 4.80 -6.94
N TYR A 18 -2.11 3.62 -7.10
CA TYR A 18 -0.84 3.29 -6.46
C TYR A 18 0.29 4.24 -6.89
N GLU A 19 0.43 4.50 -8.20
CA GLU A 19 1.47 5.40 -8.74
C GLU A 19 1.33 6.83 -8.21
N LEU A 20 0.11 7.33 -8.05
CA LEU A 20 -0.14 8.66 -7.48
C LEU A 20 0.20 8.71 -5.98
N LEU A 21 -0.17 7.68 -5.23
CA LEU A 21 0.08 7.63 -3.79
C LEU A 21 1.56 7.43 -3.48
N ALA A 22 2.27 6.65 -4.30
CA ALA A 22 3.72 6.41 -4.20
C ALA A 22 4.55 7.70 -4.36
N GLN A 23 4.04 8.71 -5.05
CA GLN A 23 4.71 10.01 -5.19
C GLN A 23 4.59 10.89 -3.94
N HIS A 24 3.60 10.63 -3.09
CA HIS A 24 3.27 11.50 -1.96
C HIS A 24 3.76 10.94 -0.62
N TRP A 25 3.33 9.73 -0.27
CA TRP A 25 3.47 9.20 1.09
C TRP A 25 4.91 9.03 1.61
N PRO A 26 5.91 8.65 0.78
CA PRO A 26 7.29 8.55 1.24
C PRO A 26 7.82 9.84 1.87
N ALA A 27 7.56 11.00 1.27
CA ALA A 27 8.05 12.27 1.79
C ALA A 27 7.24 12.77 3.00
N THR A 28 5.96 12.40 3.08
CA THR A 28 5.02 12.91 4.09
C THR A 28 5.31 12.41 5.51
N GLU A 29 6.13 11.36 5.69
CA GLU A 29 6.52 10.88 7.02
C GLU A 29 7.38 11.88 7.82
N HIS A 30 7.99 12.84 7.12
CA HIS A 30 8.75 13.95 7.68
C HIS A 30 7.90 15.22 7.87
N SER A 31 6.57 15.15 7.72
CA SER A 31 5.69 16.30 7.94
C SER A 31 5.84 16.86 9.36
N ILE A 32 5.85 18.19 9.49
CA ILE A 32 5.82 18.88 10.80
C ILE A 32 4.49 18.67 11.54
N ARG A 33 3.44 18.24 10.83
CA ARG A 33 2.14 17.93 11.42
C ARG A 33 2.14 16.49 11.90
N ALA A 34 2.14 16.29 13.22
CA ALA A 34 2.23 14.98 13.84
C ALA A 34 1.18 13.96 13.34
N VAL A 35 -0.04 14.43 13.04
CA VAL A 35 -1.12 13.57 12.52
C VAL A 35 -0.77 13.05 11.11
N GLU A 36 -0.29 13.92 10.23
CA GLU A 36 0.10 13.55 8.86
C GLU A 36 1.32 12.64 8.86
N ALA A 37 2.35 12.96 9.66
CA ALA A 37 3.53 12.12 9.81
C ALA A 37 3.17 10.71 10.30
N ARG A 38 2.24 10.61 11.26
CA ARG A 38 1.75 9.31 11.74
C ARG A 38 0.98 8.54 10.66
N GLN A 39 0.15 9.22 9.87
CA GLN A 39 -0.55 8.58 8.76
C GLN A 39 0.42 8.06 7.71
N ALA A 40 1.40 8.87 7.32
CA ALA A 40 2.38 8.50 6.32
C ALA A 40 3.21 7.28 6.74
N ARG A 41 3.64 7.19 8.01
CA ARG A 41 4.33 6.00 8.53
C ARG A 41 3.49 4.72 8.40
N LEU A 42 2.19 4.79 8.69
CA LEU A 42 1.29 3.65 8.52
C LEU A 42 1.10 3.30 7.04
N MET A 43 0.88 4.30 6.19
CA MET A 43 0.73 4.13 4.75
C MET A 43 2.00 3.51 4.11
N ASN A 44 3.19 3.90 4.56
CA ASN A 44 4.47 3.41 4.05
C ASN A 44 4.80 1.99 4.52
N ALA A 45 4.21 1.53 5.64
CA ALA A 45 4.50 0.23 6.24
C ALA A 45 3.52 -0.88 5.81
N LEU A 46 2.29 -0.54 5.45
CA LEU A 46 1.28 -1.52 5.09
C LEU A 46 1.57 -2.18 3.73
N PRO A 47 1.37 -3.50 3.60
CA PRO A 47 1.40 -4.20 2.33
C PRO A 47 0.41 -3.61 1.30
N ASN A 48 0.92 -3.32 0.11
CA ASN A 48 0.17 -2.81 -1.04
C ASN A 48 0.01 -3.89 -2.12
N TYR A 49 -1.22 -4.29 -2.41
CA TYR A 49 -1.55 -5.22 -3.49
C TYR A 49 -2.05 -4.46 -4.71
N VAL A 50 -1.24 -4.44 -5.77
CA VAL A 50 -1.48 -3.61 -6.96
C VAL A 50 -2.06 -4.44 -8.08
N ARG A 51 -3.34 -4.27 -8.37
CA ARG A 51 -3.99 -4.93 -9.51
C ARG A 51 -3.60 -4.22 -10.80
N SER A 52 -2.87 -4.94 -11.66
CA SER A 52 -2.46 -4.43 -12.98
C SER A 52 -2.29 -5.55 -13.99
N ARG A 53 -2.71 -5.29 -15.24
CA ARG A 53 -2.50 -6.20 -16.39
C ARG A 53 -1.11 -6.04 -17.03
N SER A 54 -0.42 -4.94 -16.74
CA SER A 54 0.94 -4.67 -17.24
C SER A 54 1.94 -4.82 -16.11
N ALA A 55 3.23 -4.92 -16.46
CA ALA A 55 4.30 -4.65 -15.49
C ALA A 55 4.06 -3.29 -14.83
N THR A 56 4.31 -3.20 -13.52
CA THR A 56 4.09 -2.00 -12.71
C THR A 56 5.20 -1.97 -11.67
N ALA A 57 5.87 -0.83 -11.54
CA ALA A 57 6.91 -0.63 -10.54
C ALA A 57 6.26 -0.64 -9.15
N THR A 58 6.85 -1.37 -8.20
CA THR A 58 6.32 -1.57 -6.84
C THR A 58 7.30 -0.97 -5.83
N ASP A 59 7.62 0.31 -6.01
CA ASP A 59 8.77 0.97 -5.36
C ASP A 59 8.39 1.68 -4.03
N TRP A 60 7.14 1.54 -3.57
CA TRP A 60 6.62 2.22 -2.39
C TRP A 60 6.07 1.22 -1.37
N GLY A 61 6.76 1.14 -0.24
CA GLY A 61 6.43 0.22 0.85
C GLY A 61 6.57 -1.26 0.43
N PRO A 62 6.10 -2.19 1.27
CA PRO A 62 5.94 -3.58 0.85
C PRO A 62 4.85 -3.62 -0.22
N ALA A 63 5.19 -3.86 -1.48
CA ALA A 63 4.22 -3.84 -2.57
C ALA A 63 4.37 -5.06 -3.49
N ARG A 64 3.24 -5.62 -3.91
CA ARG A 64 3.17 -6.78 -4.81
C ARG A 64 2.13 -6.55 -5.89
N ARG A 65 2.51 -6.77 -7.17
CA ARG A 65 1.54 -6.82 -8.26
C ARG A 65 0.70 -8.08 -8.11
N ILE A 66 -0.61 -7.93 -8.19
CA ILE A 66 -1.57 -9.03 -8.29
C ILE A 66 -2.24 -9.01 -9.66
N GLY A 67 -2.51 -10.15 -10.27
CA GLY A 67 -2.69 -10.16 -11.72
C GLY A 67 -3.21 -11.45 -12.32
N ASP A 68 -2.59 -12.56 -11.95
CA ASP A 68 -2.59 -13.73 -12.80
C ASP A 68 -3.58 -14.76 -12.23
N ASP A 69 -3.66 -14.87 -10.90
CA ASP A 69 -4.73 -15.58 -10.17
C ASP A 69 -5.13 -14.80 -8.91
N LEU A 70 -6.09 -13.88 -9.06
CA LEU A 70 -6.49 -12.95 -7.99
C LEU A 70 -7.01 -13.68 -6.73
N PRO A 71 -7.95 -14.64 -6.82
CA PRO A 71 -8.41 -15.36 -5.63
C PRO A 71 -7.28 -16.05 -4.86
N HIS A 72 -6.36 -16.71 -5.56
CA HIS A 72 -5.23 -17.41 -4.94
C HIS A 72 -4.21 -16.45 -4.32
N GLU A 73 -3.81 -15.40 -5.05
CA GLU A 73 -2.84 -14.40 -4.57
C GLU A 73 -3.35 -13.65 -3.33
N VAL A 74 -4.66 -13.39 -3.27
CA VAL A 74 -5.32 -12.79 -2.11
C VAL A 74 -5.29 -13.75 -0.91
N ALA A 75 -5.61 -15.04 -1.11
CA ALA A 75 -5.61 -16.02 -0.02
C ALA A 75 -4.23 -16.18 0.64
N GLN A 76 -3.15 -16.14 -0.15
CA GLN A 76 -1.79 -16.16 0.40
C GLN A 76 -1.43 -14.88 1.16
N GLY A 77 -1.83 -13.72 0.66
CA GLY A 77 -1.50 -12.43 1.29
C GLY A 77 -2.08 -12.22 2.69
N PHE A 78 -3.10 -12.99 3.07
CA PHE A 78 -3.70 -12.98 4.41
C PHE A 78 -3.27 -14.17 5.29
N SER A 79 -2.49 -15.13 4.75
CA SER A 79 -2.02 -16.30 5.51
C SER A 79 -0.67 -16.08 6.19
N ASP A 80 0.10 -15.09 5.74
CA ASP A 80 1.45 -14.75 6.25
C ASP A 80 1.44 -13.64 7.32
N GLY A 81 0.25 -13.23 7.80
CA GLY A 81 0.03 -12.15 8.78
C GLY A 81 -0.34 -12.63 10.17
#